data_AF-A0A175YPW2-F1
#
_entry.id   AF-A0A175YPW2-F1
#
_cell.length_a   1.000
_cell.length_b   1.000
_cell.length_c   1.000
_cell.angle_alpha   90.00
_cell.angle_beta   90.00
_cell.angle_gamma   90.00
#
_symmetry.space_group_name_H-M   'P 1'
#
loop_
_entity.id
_entity.type
_entity.pdbx_description
1 polymer ?
#
loop_
_entity_poly.entity_id
_entity_poly.type
_entity_poly.pdbx_seq_one_letter_code
_entity_poly.pdbx_strand_id
1 'polypeptide(L)'
;MAVKGPCNFVISPILLKFALQHGGRVLLADEMGLGKTLQAIAVTTCVRDSWPVLVLTPSSLRLHWASMIQQWLNLPSSDILVVIADESHFLKNAQAKRTSAALPILKKAQYAILLTGTPALSRPIELHKQLEALYPDVYKNVHEYGNRYCKGGVFGLYQGASNHEELHNLNKATVMIRRLKKDVLTELPMKRRQQVFLDLSEKDMRQINALFREVIIFMFLYRFLKHLLCSWLMFLYMYNVCNII
;
A
#
# COMPACT_ATOMS: atom_id res chain seq x y z
N MET A 1 7.39 21.25 -20.02
CA MET A 1 7.53 20.47 -21.28
C MET A 1 6.94 19.08 -21.06
N ALA A 2 6.49 18.39 -22.12
CA ALA A 2 6.08 16.99 -22.03
C ALA A 2 7.27 16.08 -22.37
N VAL A 3 7.63 15.16 -21.47
CA VAL A 3 8.73 14.21 -21.70
C VAL A 3 8.24 13.09 -22.62
N LYS A 4 8.61 13.12 -23.90
CA LYS A 4 8.30 12.03 -24.84
C LYS A 4 9.19 10.82 -24.57
N GLY A 5 8.66 9.84 -23.85
CA GLY A 5 9.25 8.50 -23.79
C GLY A 5 8.93 7.66 -25.05
N PRO A 6 9.61 6.52 -25.27
CA PRO A 6 9.63 5.78 -26.54
C PRO A 6 8.28 5.22 -27.04
N CYS A 7 7.23 5.20 -26.22
CA CYS A 7 5.93 4.61 -26.57
C CYS A 7 4.81 5.66 -26.78
N ASN A 8 5.13 6.91 -27.12
CA ASN A 8 4.16 8.02 -27.26
C ASN A 8 3.25 8.25 -26.04
N PHE A 9 3.64 7.74 -24.87
CA PHE A 9 2.80 7.76 -23.67
C PHE A 9 2.68 9.18 -23.13
N VAL A 10 1.49 9.79 -23.25
CA VAL A 10 1.25 11.15 -22.78
C VAL A 10 1.23 11.16 -21.25
N ILE A 11 2.38 11.48 -20.64
CA ILE A 11 2.51 11.77 -19.21
C ILE A 11 1.50 12.87 -18.88
N SER A 12 0.57 12.59 -17.96
CA SER A 12 -0.49 13.53 -17.63
C SER A 12 0.10 14.81 -17.04
N PRO A 13 -0.05 15.98 -17.68
CA PRO A 13 0.50 17.23 -17.17
C PRO A 13 -0.19 17.64 -15.85
N ILE A 14 -1.40 17.13 -15.60
CA ILE A 14 -2.15 17.30 -14.35
C ILE A 14 -1.37 16.70 -13.17
N LEU A 15 -0.85 15.48 -13.31
CA LEU A 15 -0.04 14.84 -12.26
C LEU A 15 1.22 15.64 -11.96
N LEU A 16 1.98 15.99 -13.01
CA LEU A 16 3.25 16.69 -12.82
C LEU A 16 3.03 18.06 -12.17
N LYS A 17 2.00 18.80 -12.61
CA LYS A 17 1.62 20.08 -12.01
C LYS A 17 1.19 19.91 -10.54
N PHE A 18 0.34 18.93 -10.24
CA PHE A 18 -0.12 18.65 -8.87
C PHE A 18 1.05 18.27 -7.95
N ALA A 19 1.99 17.44 -8.41
CA ALA A 19 3.15 17.04 -7.63
C ALA A 19 4.08 18.21 -7.30
N LEU A 20 4.30 19.12 -8.26
CA LEU A 20 5.08 20.34 -8.04
C LEU A 20 4.34 21.33 -7.12
N GLN A 21 3.01 21.49 -7.28
CA GLN A 21 2.19 22.33 -6.40
C GLN A 21 2.17 21.83 -4.94
N HIS A 22 2.26 20.53 -4.71
CA HIS A 22 2.25 19.89 -3.39
C HIS A 22 3.65 19.56 -2.87
N GLY A 23 4.66 20.34 -3.26
CA GLY A 23 6.02 20.26 -2.72
C GLY A 23 6.71 18.90 -2.93
N GLY A 24 6.32 18.14 -3.96
CA GLY A 24 6.91 16.85 -4.27
C GLY A 24 6.41 15.66 -3.46
N ARG A 25 5.32 15.81 -2.69
CA ARG A 25 4.79 14.76 -1.80
C ARG A 25 3.36 14.34 -2.16
N VAL A 26 3.21 13.17 -2.80
CA VAL A 26 1.94 12.75 -3.45
C VAL A 26 1.64 11.26 -3.24
N LEU A 27 0.34 10.93 -3.14
CA LEU A 27 -0.22 9.58 -3.18
C LEU A 27 -0.89 9.30 -4.54
N LEU A 28 -0.25 8.48 -5.37
CA LEU A 28 -0.76 7.99 -6.65
C LEU A 28 -1.60 6.72 -6.43
N ALA A 29 -2.93 6.93 -6.37
CA ALA A 29 -3.94 5.92 -6.11
C ALA A 29 -4.75 5.50 -7.36
N ASP A 30 -4.20 5.76 -8.56
CA ASP A 30 -4.72 5.28 -9.85
C ASP A 30 -4.95 3.76 -9.86
N GLU A 31 -5.92 3.30 -10.66
CA GLU A 31 -6.22 1.87 -10.79
C GLU A 31 -5.02 1.02 -11.28
N MET A 32 -5.02 -0.28 -10.94
CA MET A 32 -3.99 -1.23 -11.39
C MET A 32 -3.99 -1.33 -12.92
N GLY A 33 -2.85 -1.11 -13.57
CA GLY A 33 -2.70 -1.11 -15.03
C GLY A 33 -2.64 0.28 -15.69
N LEU A 34 -2.94 1.38 -14.99
CA LEU A 34 -2.85 2.74 -15.55
C LEU A 34 -1.40 3.32 -15.60
N GLY A 35 -0.37 2.46 -15.59
CA GLY A 35 1.02 2.89 -15.77
C GLY A 35 1.65 3.70 -14.63
N LYS A 36 1.19 3.55 -13.37
CA LYS A 36 1.74 4.27 -12.19
C LYS A 36 3.27 4.28 -12.10
N THR A 37 3.93 3.20 -12.50
CA THR A 37 5.40 3.08 -12.55
C THR A 37 6.02 4.11 -13.49
N LEU A 38 5.52 4.22 -14.73
CA LEU A 38 5.94 5.24 -15.70
C LEU A 38 5.63 6.66 -15.20
N GLN A 39 4.48 6.84 -14.56
CA GLN A 39 4.08 8.13 -13.98
C GLN A 39 5.04 8.60 -12.88
N ALA A 40 5.49 7.70 -12.02
CA ALA A 40 6.46 8.00 -10.96
C ALA A 40 7.85 8.31 -11.55
N ILE A 41 8.33 7.50 -12.49
CA ILE A 41 9.57 7.73 -13.26
C ILE A 41 9.53 9.09 -13.98
N ALA A 42 8.39 9.45 -14.56
CA ALA A 42 8.20 10.76 -15.18
C ALA A 42 8.35 11.92 -14.18
N VAL A 43 7.73 11.83 -12.99
CA VAL A 43 7.89 12.87 -11.96
C VAL A 43 9.35 12.99 -11.53
N THR A 44 10.09 11.88 -11.40
CA THR A 44 11.50 11.95 -10.97
C THR A 44 12.44 12.58 -12.01
N THR A 45 12.13 12.52 -13.31
CA THR A 45 12.87 13.32 -14.32
C THR A 45 12.75 14.83 -14.12
N CYS A 46 11.65 15.30 -13.52
CA CYS A 46 11.34 16.71 -13.36
C CYS A 46 11.83 17.29 -12.03
N VAL A 47 12.38 16.45 -11.14
CA VAL A 47 13.05 16.86 -9.89
C VAL A 47 14.52 16.42 -9.90
N ARG A 48 15.15 16.44 -11.09
CA ARG A 48 16.51 15.98 -11.33
C ARG A 48 17.57 16.75 -10.53
N ASP A 49 17.28 17.98 -10.12
CA ASP A 49 18.17 18.80 -9.29
C ASP A 49 18.19 18.34 -7.81
N SER A 50 17.35 17.36 -7.45
CA SER A 50 17.25 16.76 -6.10
C SER A 50 17.54 15.25 -6.12
N TRP A 51 18.38 14.84 -7.07
CA TRP A 51 18.97 13.51 -7.20
C TRP A 51 19.86 13.16 -6.00
N PRO A 52 20.08 11.89 -5.60
CA PRO A 52 19.69 10.59 -6.22
C PRO A 52 18.24 10.10 -5.96
N VAL A 53 17.68 9.16 -6.75
CA VAL A 53 16.23 8.76 -6.74
C VAL A 53 15.93 7.25 -6.52
N LEU A 54 15.27 6.86 -5.43
CA LEU A 54 14.98 5.48 -4.94
C LEU A 54 13.63 4.92 -5.33
N VAL A 55 13.56 3.59 -5.31
CA VAL A 55 12.31 2.83 -5.21
C VAL A 55 12.31 1.89 -3.99
N LEU A 56 11.43 2.15 -3.03
CA LEU A 56 10.98 1.19 -2.02
C LEU A 56 9.84 0.35 -2.63
N THR A 57 10.18 -0.80 -3.21
CA THR A 57 9.22 -1.69 -3.87
C THR A 57 9.25 -3.10 -3.26
N PRO A 58 8.16 -3.89 -3.32
CA PRO A 58 8.20 -5.32 -3.00
C PRO A 58 9.33 -6.04 -3.74
N SER A 59 9.95 -7.04 -3.09
CA SER A 59 11.14 -7.73 -3.63
C SER A 59 10.93 -8.34 -5.02
N SER A 60 9.71 -8.82 -5.31
CA SER A 60 9.30 -9.34 -6.62
C SER A 60 9.31 -8.31 -7.75
N LEU A 61 9.18 -7.02 -7.43
CA LEU A 61 9.11 -5.92 -8.41
C LEU A 61 10.44 -5.18 -8.59
N ARG A 62 11.46 -5.46 -7.76
CA ARG A 62 12.78 -4.80 -7.83
C ARG A 62 13.42 -4.85 -9.23
N LEU A 63 13.38 -6.01 -9.89
CA LEU A 63 13.96 -6.19 -11.22
C LEU A 63 13.17 -5.45 -12.31
N HIS A 64 11.83 -5.40 -12.19
CA HIS A 64 10.96 -4.66 -13.08
C HIS A 64 11.23 -3.15 -13.00
N TRP A 65 11.34 -2.62 -11.78
CA TRP A 65 11.71 -1.21 -11.55
C TRP A 65 13.10 -0.86 -12.09
N ALA A 66 14.12 -1.71 -11.88
CA ALA A 66 15.45 -1.49 -12.43
C ALA A 66 15.43 -1.47 -13.97
N SER A 67 14.77 -2.46 -14.59
CA SER A 67 14.61 -2.53 -16.05
C SER A 67 13.90 -1.30 -16.63
N MET A 68 12.84 -0.80 -15.98
CA MET A 68 12.12 0.38 -16.45
C MET A 68 12.92 1.67 -16.26
N ILE A 69 13.66 1.84 -15.16
CA ILE A 69 14.54 3.00 -14.96
C ILE A 69 15.65 3.00 -16.03
N GLN A 70 16.28 1.86 -16.28
CA GLN A 70 17.30 1.74 -17.32
C GLN A 70 16.73 2.02 -18.72
N GLN A 71 15.57 1.44 -19.08
CA GLN A 71 14.95 1.62 -20.39
C GLN A 71 14.47 3.07 -20.64
N TRP A 72 13.94 3.76 -19.63
CA TRP A 72 13.27 5.06 -19.82
C TRP A 72 14.13 6.27 -19.44
N LEU A 73 15.12 6.11 -18.54
CA LEU A 73 16.02 7.19 -18.13
C LEU A 73 17.45 7.01 -18.65
N ASN A 74 17.85 5.79 -19.03
CA ASN A 74 19.22 5.43 -19.42
C ASN A 74 20.28 5.77 -18.34
N LEU A 75 19.91 5.62 -17.07
CA LEU A 75 20.76 5.93 -15.90
C LEU A 75 21.30 4.65 -15.23
N PRO A 76 22.49 4.70 -14.62
CA PRO A 76 23.09 3.56 -13.92
C PRO A 76 22.40 3.27 -12.57
N SER A 77 22.41 2.00 -12.18
CA SER A 77 21.74 1.49 -10.97
C SER A 77 22.30 2.01 -9.63
N SER A 78 23.45 2.68 -9.65
CA SER A 78 24.14 3.25 -8.48
C SER A 78 23.45 4.48 -7.89
N ASP A 79 22.63 5.17 -8.68
CA ASP A 79 22.35 6.59 -8.51
C ASP A 79 20.98 6.86 -7.82
N ILE A 80 20.51 5.94 -6.99
CA ILE A 80 19.06 5.71 -6.76
C ILE A 80 18.67 5.80 -5.25
N LEU A 81 18.31 7.00 -4.70
CA LEU A 81 18.08 7.24 -3.22
C LEU A 81 16.83 8.03 -2.65
N VAL A 82 16.08 8.95 -3.31
CA VAL A 82 14.81 9.57 -2.78
C VAL A 82 13.48 8.91 -3.20
N VAL A 83 12.43 8.91 -2.36
CA VAL A 83 11.57 7.73 -2.14
C VAL A 83 10.30 7.60 -3.01
N ILE A 84 10.23 6.58 -3.89
CA ILE A 84 8.97 6.01 -4.40
C ILE A 84 8.58 4.77 -3.59
N ALA A 85 7.40 4.73 -2.95
CA ALA A 85 6.92 3.53 -2.24
C ALA A 85 5.84 2.79 -3.07
N ASP A 86 6.23 1.73 -3.75
CA ASP A 86 5.32 0.92 -4.56
C ASP A 86 4.51 -0.07 -3.70
N GLU A 87 3.25 -0.27 -4.08
CA GLU A 87 2.20 -0.88 -3.25
C GLU A 87 2.24 -0.45 -1.76
N SER A 88 2.28 0.86 -1.54
CA SER A 88 2.27 1.54 -0.23
C SER A 88 1.14 1.12 0.73
N HIS A 89 0.16 0.35 0.28
CA HIS A 89 -0.82 -0.33 1.14
C HIS A 89 -0.15 -1.27 2.17
N PHE A 90 1.08 -1.72 1.93
CA PHE A 90 1.89 -2.46 2.92
C PHE A 90 2.28 -1.65 4.17
N LEU A 91 2.24 -0.31 4.12
CA LEU A 91 2.60 0.57 5.25
C LEU A 91 1.48 0.71 6.31
N LYS A 92 0.31 0.08 6.09
CA LYS A 92 -0.92 0.29 6.89
C LYS A 92 -0.82 -0.07 8.37
N ASN A 93 0.13 -0.92 8.78
CA ASN A 93 0.28 -1.34 10.18
C ASN A 93 1.52 -0.66 10.81
N ALA A 94 1.29 0.13 11.87
CA ALA A 94 2.34 0.78 12.65
C ALA A 94 3.32 -0.19 13.31
N GLN A 95 2.86 -1.35 13.76
CA GLN A 95 3.66 -2.36 14.47
C GLN A 95 4.51 -3.23 13.52
N ALA A 96 4.33 -3.12 12.20
CA ALA A 96 5.12 -3.89 11.25
C ALA A 96 6.55 -3.34 11.16
N LYS A 97 7.56 -4.20 11.33
CA LYS A 97 9.00 -3.85 11.19
C LYS A 97 9.29 -3.09 9.89
N ARG A 98 8.59 -3.44 8.79
CA ARG A 98 8.65 -2.74 7.49
C ARG A 98 8.24 -1.27 7.58
N THR A 99 7.10 -0.97 8.22
CA THR A 99 6.62 0.41 8.41
C THR A 99 7.54 1.19 9.32
N SER A 100 8.01 0.59 10.41
CA SER A 100 8.95 1.22 11.35
C SER A 100 10.28 1.61 10.68
N ALA A 101 10.78 0.81 9.74
CA ALA A 101 11.98 1.14 8.96
C ALA A 101 11.72 2.16 7.84
N ALA A 102 10.61 2.06 7.11
CA ALA A 102 10.33 2.92 5.95
C ALA A 102 9.85 4.33 6.34
N LEU A 103 9.07 4.47 7.41
CA LEU A 103 8.46 5.73 7.84
C LEU A 103 9.49 6.85 8.17
N PRO A 104 10.59 6.62 8.92
CA PRO A 104 11.57 7.67 9.17
C PRO A 104 12.34 8.10 7.91
N ILE A 105 12.49 7.21 6.92
CA ILE A 105 13.10 7.53 5.62
C ILE A 105 12.14 8.41 4.81
N LEU A 106 10.87 8.00 4.71
CA LEU A 106 9.80 8.77 4.03
C LEU A 106 9.64 10.18 4.61
N LYS A 107 9.62 10.34 5.94
CA LYS A 107 9.48 11.65 6.59
C LYS A 107 10.64 12.59 6.30
N LYS A 108 11.88 12.07 6.25
CA LYS A 108 13.11 12.83 5.98
C LYS A 108 13.34 13.16 4.50
N ALA A 109 12.78 12.37 3.58
CA ALA A 109 12.95 12.60 2.15
C ALA A 109 12.27 13.90 1.72
N GLN A 110 12.97 14.76 0.97
CA GLN A 110 12.39 16.01 0.44
C GLN A 110 11.17 15.68 -0.46
N TYR A 111 11.37 14.76 -1.40
CA TYR A 111 10.36 14.22 -2.32
C TYR A 111 9.93 12.82 -1.89
N ALA A 112 8.63 12.54 -1.93
CA ALA A 112 8.06 11.26 -1.54
C ALA A 112 6.81 10.92 -2.36
N ILE A 113 6.84 9.81 -3.09
CA ILE A 113 5.74 9.37 -3.97
C ILE A 113 5.24 8.00 -3.50
N LEU A 114 4.05 7.95 -2.91
CA LEU A 114 3.42 6.68 -2.56
C LEU A 114 2.57 6.19 -3.74
N LEU A 115 2.76 4.94 -4.20
CA LEU A 115 1.92 4.31 -5.22
C LEU A 115 1.02 3.25 -4.60
N THR A 116 -0.20 3.09 -5.11
CA THR A 116 -1.08 1.98 -4.72
C THR A 116 -2.20 1.75 -5.74
N GLY A 117 -2.65 0.50 -5.92
CA GLY A 117 -3.92 0.21 -6.60
C GLY A 117 -5.16 0.45 -5.74
N THR A 118 -5.00 0.49 -4.42
CA THR A 118 -6.07 0.41 -3.40
C THR A 118 -5.65 1.19 -2.14
N PRO A 119 -5.82 2.53 -2.09
CA PRO A 119 -5.29 3.36 -0.99
C PRO A 119 -5.94 3.10 0.37
N ALA A 120 -7.21 2.66 0.38
CA ALA A 120 -7.89 2.16 1.55
C ALA A 120 -8.43 0.76 1.22
N LEU A 121 -8.14 -0.21 2.09
CA LEU A 121 -8.59 -1.59 1.92
C LEU A 121 -9.91 -1.85 2.66
N SER A 122 -10.12 -1.20 3.81
CA SER A 122 -11.36 -1.35 4.59
C SER A 122 -11.66 -0.20 5.57
N ARG A 123 -10.65 0.41 6.22
CA ARG A 123 -10.86 1.34 7.35
C ARG A 123 -10.03 2.62 7.20
N PRO A 124 -10.54 3.81 7.60
CA PRO A 124 -9.78 5.06 7.52
C PRO A 124 -8.43 5.03 8.26
N ILE A 125 -8.34 4.29 9.38
CA ILE A 125 -7.11 4.14 10.15
C ILE A 125 -5.94 3.53 9.35
N GLU A 126 -6.22 2.72 8.31
CA GLU A 126 -5.18 2.15 7.43
C GLU A 126 -4.47 3.23 6.59
N LEU A 127 -5.15 4.34 6.30
CA LEU A 127 -4.65 5.46 5.50
C LEU A 127 -3.76 6.40 6.31
N HIS A 128 -3.92 6.50 7.64
CA HIS A 128 -3.14 7.41 8.50
C HIS A 128 -1.65 7.30 8.27
N LYS A 129 -1.10 6.07 8.21
CA LYS A 129 0.35 5.85 8.10
C LYS A 129 0.92 6.23 6.73
N GLN A 130 0.08 6.33 5.70
CA GLN A 130 0.45 6.90 4.40
C GLN A 130 0.43 8.44 4.44
N LEU A 131 -0.57 9.04 5.09
CA LEU A 131 -0.69 10.50 5.24
C LEU A 131 0.40 11.07 6.16
N GLU A 132 0.74 10.38 7.24
CA GLU A 132 1.84 10.70 8.15
C GLU A 132 3.23 10.55 7.49
N ALA A 133 3.36 9.68 6.48
CA ALA A 133 4.59 9.56 5.71
C ALA A 133 4.82 10.75 4.77
N LEU A 134 3.74 11.31 4.20
CA LEU A 134 3.80 12.44 3.28
C LEU A 134 3.76 13.79 4.01
N TYR A 135 2.85 13.97 4.96
CA TYR A 135 2.65 15.20 5.73
C TYR A 135 2.80 14.92 7.23
N PRO A 136 4.04 14.63 7.70
CA PRO A 136 4.30 14.31 9.10
C PRO A 136 3.95 15.45 10.06
N ASP A 137 3.89 16.70 9.57
CA ASP A 137 3.54 17.82 10.42
C ASP A 137 2.04 18.01 10.66
N VAL A 138 1.21 17.54 9.73
CA VAL A 138 -0.26 17.56 9.85
C VAL A 138 -0.76 16.31 10.57
N TYR A 139 -0.22 15.13 10.24
CA TYR A 139 -0.72 13.84 10.72
C TYR A 139 0.17 13.25 11.83
N LYS A 140 0.50 14.05 12.86
CA LYS A 140 1.25 13.58 14.05
C LYS A 140 0.40 12.67 14.94
N ASN A 141 -0.85 13.06 15.16
CA ASN A 141 -1.69 12.51 16.22
C ASN A 141 -2.67 11.44 15.72
N VAL A 142 -2.28 10.17 15.86
CA VAL A 142 -3.15 9.02 15.53
C VAL A 142 -4.49 9.08 16.28
N HIS A 143 -4.51 9.61 17.51
CA HIS A 143 -5.73 9.76 18.31
C HIS A 143 -6.69 10.83 17.79
N GLU A 144 -6.16 11.96 17.31
CA GLU A 144 -6.95 13.06 16.77
C GLU A 144 -7.67 12.64 15.48
N TYR A 145 -6.91 12.02 14.56
CA TYR A 145 -7.45 11.41 13.35
C TYR A 145 -8.40 10.24 13.64
N GLY A 146 -8.08 9.40 14.62
CA GLY A 146 -8.91 8.26 15.03
C GLY A 146 -10.26 8.68 15.61
N ASN A 147 -10.27 9.75 16.40
CA ASN A 147 -11.50 10.33 16.95
C ASN A 147 -12.35 10.98 15.84
N ARG A 148 -11.74 11.77 14.95
CA ARG A 148 -12.47 12.47 13.85
C ARG A 148 -13.00 11.51 12.79
N TYR A 149 -12.19 10.56 12.32
CA TYR A 149 -12.49 9.76 11.12
C TYR A 149 -12.78 8.27 11.38
N CYS A 150 -12.58 7.76 12.60
CA CYS A 150 -12.74 6.33 12.90
C CYS A 150 -13.77 6.03 14.00
N LYS A 151 -14.68 6.99 14.29
CA LYS A 151 -15.68 6.97 15.39
C LYS A 151 -15.10 6.81 16.80
N GLY A 152 -13.83 7.15 17.00
CA GLY A 152 -13.13 6.92 18.27
C GLY A 152 -12.82 5.43 18.50
N GLY A 153 -11.98 5.15 19.50
CA GLY A 153 -11.51 3.80 19.77
C GLY A 153 -11.05 3.64 21.21
N VAL A 154 -11.70 2.74 21.95
CA VAL A 154 -11.31 2.39 23.33
C VAL A 154 -9.89 1.80 23.28
N PHE A 155 -8.99 2.32 24.12
CA PHE A 155 -7.54 2.02 24.09
C PHE A 155 -6.89 2.11 22.69
N GLY A 156 -7.38 3.00 21.82
CA GLY A 156 -6.83 3.20 20.48
C GLY A 156 -7.16 2.11 19.46
N LEU A 157 -8.06 1.17 19.77
CA LEU A 157 -8.47 0.11 18.85
C LEU A 157 -9.67 0.56 17.98
N TYR A 158 -9.38 1.36 16.95
CA TYR A 158 -10.40 1.94 16.07
C TYR A 158 -11.09 0.89 15.18
N GLN A 159 -12.42 0.79 15.31
CA GLN A 159 -13.23 -0.18 14.54
C GLN A 159 -14.26 0.47 13.60
N GLY A 160 -14.56 1.76 13.76
CA GLY A 160 -15.54 2.47 12.96
C GLY A 160 -14.95 3.32 11.82
N ALA A 161 -15.86 4.02 11.13
CA ALA A 161 -15.56 5.08 10.18
C ALA A 161 -16.57 6.23 10.39
N SER A 162 -16.08 7.46 10.40
CA SER A 162 -16.84 8.72 10.47
C SER A 162 -16.28 9.70 9.44
N ASN A 163 -17.07 10.70 9.06
CA ASN A 163 -16.65 11.81 8.19
C ASN A 163 -15.90 11.36 6.92
N HIS A 164 -16.34 10.26 6.31
CA HIS A 164 -15.65 9.65 5.16
C HIS A 164 -15.66 10.54 3.91
N GLU A 165 -16.67 11.38 3.73
CA GLU A 165 -16.73 12.35 2.63
C GLU A 165 -15.77 13.53 2.82
N GLU A 166 -15.74 14.10 4.03
CA GLU A 166 -14.75 15.12 4.43
C GLU A 166 -13.33 14.60 4.17
N LEU A 167 -13.00 13.42 4.71
CA LEU A 167 -11.71 12.77 4.52
C LEU A 167 -11.42 12.51 3.04
N HIS A 168 -12.38 12.04 2.25
CA HIS A 168 -12.20 11.77 0.82
C HIS A 168 -11.92 13.04 0.02
N ASN A 169 -12.63 14.12 0.31
CA ASN A 169 -12.48 15.41 -0.36
C ASN A 169 -11.17 16.11 0.02
N LEU A 170 -10.80 16.10 1.31
CA LEU A 170 -9.50 16.58 1.79
C LEU A 170 -8.35 15.83 1.10
N ASN A 171 -8.40 14.49 1.06
CA ASN A 171 -7.38 13.68 0.40
C ASN A 171 -7.25 14.03 -1.09
N LYS A 172 -8.36 14.09 -1.83
CA LYS A 172 -8.39 14.49 -3.25
C LYS A 172 -7.80 15.88 -3.51
N ALA A 173 -8.06 16.83 -2.61
CA ALA A 173 -7.61 18.20 -2.76
C ALA A 173 -6.11 18.39 -2.47
N THR A 174 -5.53 17.58 -1.58
CA THR A 174 -4.22 17.87 -0.97
C THR A 174 -3.12 16.83 -1.17
N VAL A 175 -3.44 15.55 -1.40
CA VAL A 175 -2.43 14.47 -1.42
C VAL A 175 -2.66 13.42 -2.51
N MET A 176 -3.92 13.07 -2.80
CA MET A 176 -4.29 11.86 -3.53
C MET A 176 -4.81 12.14 -4.95
N ILE A 177 -4.06 11.69 -5.96
CA ILE A 177 -4.58 11.55 -7.33
C ILE A 177 -5.12 10.13 -7.51
N ARG A 178 -6.34 10.01 -8.04
CA ARG A 178 -6.98 8.73 -8.34
C ARG A 178 -7.88 8.81 -9.57
N ARG A 179 -7.48 8.13 -10.65
CA ARG A 179 -8.29 7.86 -11.85
C ARG A 179 -8.67 6.38 -11.92
N LEU A 180 -9.86 6.10 -12.44
CA LEU A 180 -10.36 4.74 -12.70
C LEU A 180 -10.22 4.42 -14.19
N LYS A 181 -10.20 3.13 -14.57
CA LYS A 181 -10.09 2.75 -15.99
C LYS A 181 -11.18 3.37 -16.86
N LYS A 182 -12.41 3.45 -16.36
CA LYS A 182 -13.54 4.10 -17.06
C LYS A 182 -13.35 5.60 -17.34
N ASP A 183 -12.43 6.27 -16.63
CA ASP A 183 -12.16 7.70 -16.77
C ASP A 183 -10.96 7.99 -17.71
N VAL A 184 -10.29 6.95 -18.20
CA VAL A 184 -9.01 7.04 -18.94
C VAL A 184 -8.96 6.16 -20.19
N LEU A 185 -9.65 5.01 -20.19
CA LEU A 185 -9.61 3.99 -21.23
C LEU A 185 -11.04 3.62 -21.66
N THR A 186 -11.64 4.51 -22.44
CA THR A 186 -12.96 4.30 -23.11
C THR A 186 -12.94 3.18 -24.14
N GLU A 187 -11.76 2.79 -24.62
CA GLU A 187 -11.54 1.78 -25.66
C GLU A 187 -11.49 0.33 -25.13
N LEU A 188 -11.41 0.13 -23.81
CA LEU A 188 -11.37 -1.22 -23.25
C LEU A 188 -12.75 -1.90 -23.32
N PRO A 189 -12.86 -3.12 -23.89
CA PRO A 189 -14.12 -3.84 -23.90
C PRO A 189 -14.56 -4.18 -22.46
N MET A 190 -15.88 -4.13 -22.22
CA MET A 190 -16.46 -4.35 -20.89
C MET A 190 -15.95 -5.65 -20.25
N LYS A 191 -15.47 -5.56 -19.01
CA LYS A 191 -14.93 -6.70 -18.26
C LYS A 191 -16.01 -7.75 -17.99
N ARG A 192 -16.13 -8.72 -18.89
CA ARG A 192 -16.95 -9.92 -18.71
C ARG A 192 -16.48 -10.66 -17.45
N ARG A 193 -17.44 -11.11 -16.65
CA ARG A 193 -17.21 -12.05 -15.53
C ARG A 193 -18.11 -13.24 -15.80
N GLN A 194 -17.52 -14.42 -15.89
CA GLN A 194 -18.27 -15.68 -16.03
C GLN A 194 -18.07 -16.48 -14.76
N GLN A 195 -19.17 -16.90 -14.13
CA GLN A 195 -19.13 -17.95 -13.13
C GLN A 195 -19.22 -19.27 -13.89
N VAL A 196 -18.16 -20.08 -13.82
CA VAL A 196 -18.18 -21.45 -14.32
C VAL A 196 -18.58 -22.32 -13.14
N PHE A 197 -19.82 -22.80 -13.17
CA PHE A 197 -20.28 -23.85 -12.27
C PHE A 197 -19.64 -25.17 -12.73
N LEU A 198 -19.09 -25.93 -11.77
CA LEU A 198 -18.46 -27.21 -12.03
C LEU A 198 -19.34 -28.30 -11.42
N ASP A 199 -19.99 -29.09 -12.28
CA ASP A 199 -20.78 -30.23 -11.86
C ASP A 199 -19.85 -31.37 -11.43
N LEU A 200 -19.55 -31.41 -10.12
CA LEU A 200 -18.70 -32.42 -9.50
C LEU A 200 -19.44 -33.77 -9.44
N SER A 201 -18.80 -34.86 -9.89
CA SER A 201 -19.39 -36.19 -9.70
C SER A 201 -19.44 -36.54 -8.21
N GLU A 202 -20.33 -37.47 -7.82
CA GLU A 202 -20.38 -37.96 -6.44
C GLU A 202 -19.03 -38.50 -5.94
N LYS A 203 -18.21 -39.06 -6.83
CA LYS A 203 -16.89 -39.59 -6.50
C LYS A 203 -15.93 -38.47 -6.10
N ASP A 204 -15.95 -37.38 -6.86
CA ASP A 204 -15.12 -36.20 -6.63
C ASP A 204 -15.61 -35.43 -5.39
N MET A 205 -16.94 -35.29 -5.22
CA MET A 205 -17.52 -34.74 -4.00
C MET A 205 -17.09 -35.52 -2.75
N ARG A 206 -17.01 -36.86 -2.80
CA ARG A 206 -16.56 -37.67 -1.65
C ARG A 206 -15.08 -37.42 -1.33
N GLN A 207 -14.21 -37.31 -2.33
CA GLN A 207 -12.80 -36.93 -2.13
C GLN A 207 -12.64 -35.50 -1.60
N ILE A 208 -13.36 -34.53 -2.19
CA ILE A 208 -13.34 -33.12 -1.78
C ILE A 208 -13.87 -32.97 -0.34
N ASN A 209 -14.92 -33.70 0.05
CA ASN A 209 -15.41 -33.69 1.43
C ASN A 209 -14.45 -34.38 2.42
N ALA A 210 -13.68 -35.39 1.99
CA ALA A 210 -12.63 -35.98 2.83
C ALA A 210 -11.50 -34.96 3.07
N LEU A 211 -11.00 -34.32 2.00
CA LEU A 211 -9.98 -33.26 2.08
C LEU A 211 -10.47 -32.06 2.89
N PHE A 212 -11.74 -31.64 2.75
CA PHE A 212 -12.30 -30.60 3.62
C PHE A 212 -12.38 -31.02 5.08
N ARG A 213 -12.73 -32.28 5.39
CA ARG A 213 -12.68 -32.78 6.77
C ARG A 213 -11.27 -32.76 7.32
N GLU A 214 -10.27 -33.20 6.56
CA GLU A 214 -8.86 -33.12 6.96
C GLU A 214 -8.41 -31.66 7.20
N VAL A 215 -8.69 -30.75 6.28
CA VAL A 215 -8.37 -29.31 6.42
C VAL A 215 -9.10 -28.67 7.61
N ILE A 216 -10.37 -29.02 7.86
CA ILE A 216 -11.13 -28.56 9.03
C ILE A 216 -10.51 -29.11 10.32
N ILE A 217 -10.19 -30.42 10.39
CA ILE A 217 -9.51 -31.03 11.53
C ILE A 217 -8.15 -30.37 11.76
N PHE A 218 -7.38 -30.09 10.70
CA PHE A 218 -6.09 -29.40 10.79
C PHE A 218 -6.26 -27.94 11.26
N MET A 219 -7.29 -27.22 10.81
CA MET A 219 -7.63 -25.88 11.32
C MET A 219 -8.05 -25.91 12.79
N PHE A 220 -8.83 -26.90 13.22
CA PHE A 220 -9.20 -27.08 14.62
C PHE A 220 -7.98 -27.44 15.48
N LEU A 221 -7.14 -28.40 15.04
CA LEU A 221 -5.87 -28.73 15.71
C LEU A 221 -4.98 -27.50 15.80
N TYR A 222 -4.78 -26.74 14.71
CA TYR A 222 -3.93 -25.56 14.71
C TYR A 222 -4.47 -24.45 15.61
N ARG A 223 -5.80 -24.28 15.68
CA ARG A 223 -6.46 -23.35 16.62
C ARG A 223 -6.33 -23.79 18.08
N PHE A 224 -6.37 -25.10 18.35
CA PHE A 224 -6.24 -25.69 19.68
C PHE A 224 -4.77 -25.70 20.16
N LEU A 225 -3.84 -26.12 19.30
CA LEU A 225 -2.38 -26.01 19.49
C LEU A 225 -1.96 -24.56 19.71
N LYS A 226 -2.53 -23.60 18.97
CA LYS A 226 -2.27 -22.17 19.21
C LYS A 226 -2.76 -21.72 20.59
N HIS A 227 -3.87 -22.25 21.10
CA HIS A 227 -4.29 -22.01 22.48
C HIS A 227 -3.32 -22.64 23.49
N LEU A 228 -2.93 -23.91 23.33
CA LEU A 228 -1.98 -24.57 24.24
C LEU A 228 -0.60 -23.90 24.21
N LEU A 229 -0.07 -23.55 23.04
CA LEU A 229 1.22 -22.85 22.89
C LEU A 229 1.15 -21.42 23.48
N CYS A 230 0.03 -20.72 23.37
CA CYS A 230 -0.15 -19.45 24.09
C CYS A 230 -0.10 -19.64 25.61
N SER A 231 -0.81 -20.63 26.16
CA SER A 231 -0.75 -20.94 27.60
C SER A 231 0.64 -21.40 28.06
N TRP A 232 1.34 -22.22 27.27
CA TRP A 232 2.69 -22.69 27.58
C TRP A 232 3.75 -21.58 27.49
N LEU A 233 3.66 -20.68 26.50
CA LEU A 233 4.53 -19.49 26.48
C LEU A 233 4.25 -18.57 27.67
N MET A 234 2.98 -18.37 28.07
CA MET A 234 2.66 -17.61 29.28
C MET A 234 3.23 -18.25 30.54
N PHE A 235 3.15 -19.59 30.66
CA PHE A 235 3.76 -20.32 31.77
C PHE A 235 5.28 -20.19 31.80
N LEU A 236 5.97 -20.33 30.65
CA LEU A 236 7.43 -20.14 30.58
C LEU A 236 7.85 -18.69 30.88
N TYR A 237 7.04 -17.70 30.50
CA TYR A 237 7.31 -16.29 30.83
C TYR A 237 7.13 -16.02 32.33
N MET A 238 6.08 -16.55 32.95
CA MET A 238 5.92 -16.44 34.42
C MET A 238 7.02 -17.17 35.19
N TYR A 239 7.38 -18.40 34.79
CA TYR A 239 8.42 -19.17 35.48
C TYR A 239 9.83 -18.55 35.41
N ASN A 240 10.14 -17.78 34.37
CA ASN A 240 11.41 -17.03 34.31
C ASN A 240 11.36 -15.69 35.06
N VAL A 241 10.18 -15.09 35.24
CA VAL A 241 10.05 -13.85 36.04
C VAL A 241 10.09 -14.15 37.54
N CYS A 242 9.49 -15.27 37.99
CA CYS A 242 9.53 -15.69 39.41
C CYS A 242 10.86 -16.29 39.89
N ASN A 243 11.94 -16.19 39.10
CA ASN A 243 13.30 -16.62 39.46
C ASN A 243 14.33 -15.45 39.37
N ILE A 244 13.86 -14.22 39.22
CA ILE A 244 14.67 -12.98 39.13
C ILE A 244 14.16 -11.92 40.13
N ILE A 245 13.50 -12.37 41.21
CA ILE A 245 13.11 -11.60 42.40
C ILE A 245 13.37 -12.50 43.62
#